data_AF-A0A438JIU2-F1
#
_entry.id   AF-A0A438JIU2-F1
#
_cell.length_a   1.000
_cell.length_b   1.000
_cell.length_c   1.000
_cell.angle_alpha   90.00
_cell.angle_beta   90.00
_cell.angle_gamma   90.00
#
_symmetry.space_group_name_H-M   'P 1'
#
loop_
_entity.id
_entity.type
_entity.pdbx_description
1 polymer ?
#
loop_
_entity_poly.entity_id
_entity_poly.type
_entity_poly.pdbx_seq_one_letter_code
_entity_poly.pdbx_strand_id
1 'polypeptide(L)'
;MEAKVSSMPSVFVYSLLLLPFLSQATSSDLSPFGFFKDLQGSKKGDKVEGIHKVRNYLQRFGYLSSTHSKTESQVDGDDHFDDALESAIKAFQTYYHLKPTGILDAPTATLMSRPRCTHYAFFPITQDGPLGRRISSMYSTLAPTQRPRTQLAKPLLSNPRTWRWVPFDGPGGTIAHAAAPTDGRFHFDGDETWVVGAVANSIDLQTVATHEIGHLLGLAHSSVEAAIMFAYIAPGATKGLNQDDIAGITALYTG
;
A
#
# COMPACT_ATOMS: atom_id res chain seq x y z
N MET A 1 30.75 -34.05 73.63
CA MET A 1 31.70 -33.69 72.56
C MET A 1 31.01 -32.64 71.72
N GLU A 2 31.45 -31.40 71.88
CA GLU A 2 30.84 -30.22 71.26
C GLU A 2 31.12 -30.17 69.76
N ALA A 3 30.08 -29.91 68.97
CA ALA A 3 30.20 -29.54 67.56
C ALA A 3 29.99 -28.04 67.43
N LYS A 4 31.03 -27.35 66.95
CA LYS A 4 31.08 -25.90 66.73
C LYS A 4 30.34 -25.58 65.42
N VAL A 5 29.13 -25.01 65.50
CA VAL A 5 28.41 -24.48 64.32
C VAL A 5 28.69 -22.98 64.22
N SER A 6 29.34 -22.57 63.13
CA SER A 6 29.71 -21.18 62.87
C SER A 6 28.50 -20.35 62.41
N SER A 7 28.35 -19.19 63.03
CA SER A 7 27.45 -18.11 62.62
C SER A 7 27.89 -17.51 61.26
N MET A 8 26.97 -17.41 60.30
CA MET A 8 27.10 -16.55 59.13
C MET A 8 26.01 -15.47 59.19
N PRO A 9 26.33 -14.18 59.01
CA PRO A 9 25.32 -13.15 58.96
C PRO A 9 24.64 -13.14 57.58
N SER A 10 23.31 -13.03 57.66
CA SER A 10 22.34 -12.75 56.62
C SER A 10 22.81 -11.65 55.65
N VAL A 11 23.00 -12.01 54.37
CA VAL A 11 23.03 -11.07 53.25
C VAL A 11 21.81 -11.37 52.38
N PHE A 12 20.66 -10.86 52.81
CA PHE A 12 19.53 -10.62 51.93
C PHE A 12 19.88 -9.40 51.07
N VAL A 13 20.43 -9.62 49.89
CA VAL A 13 20.44 -8.59 48.83
C VAL A 13 19.40 -9.02 47.81
N TYR A 14 18.29 -8.30 47.84
CA TYR A 14 17.24 -8.33 46.84
C TYR A 14 17.84 -7.96 45.46
N SER A 15 18.15 -8.95 44.64
CA SER A 15 18.30 -8.78 43.19
C SER A 15 17.10 -9.39 42.49
N LEU A 16 15.95 -8.74 42.65
CA LEU A 16 14.83 -8.85 41.73
C LEU A 16 14.51 -7.43 41.25
N LEU A 17 14.24 -7.30 39.94
CA LEU A 17 13.79 -6.09 39.22
C LEU A 17 14.87 -5.21 38.57
N LEU A 18 15.63 -5.81 37.65
CA LEU A 18 16.02 -5.11 36.42
C LEU A 18 15.74 -6.04 35.23
N LEU A 19 14.45 -6.27 34.95
CA LEU A 19 14.05 -6.54 33.57
C LEU A 19 14.18 -5.18 32.87
N PRO A 20 15.08 -5.00 31.88
CA PRO A 20 14.93 -3.85 31.02
C PRO A 20 13.56 -4.01 30.37
N PHE A 21 12.77 -2.92 30.37
CA PHE A 21 11.61 -2.78 29.52
C PHE A 21 12.04 -3.16 28.09
N LEU A 22 11.77 -4.40 27.68
CA LEU A 22 11.54 -4.66 26.27
C LEU A 22 10.25 -3.89 25.99
N SER A 23 10.39 -2.66 25.47
CA SER A 23 9.32 -2.09 24.67
C SER A 23 8.99 -3.16 23.64
N GLN A 24 7.80 -3.75 23.75
CA GLN A 24 7.23 -4.49 22.64
C GLN A 24 7.12 -3.49 21.50
N ALA A 25 8.08 -3.53 20.56
CA ALA A 25 7.93 -2.86 19.28
C ALA A 25 6.58 -3.33 18.74
N THR A 26 5.67 -2.39 18.55
CA THR A 26 4.36 -2.73 17.98
C THR A 26 4.62 -3.17 16.54
N SER A 27 3.82 -4.08 15.97
CA SER A 27 3.96 -4.47 14.55
C SER A 27 3.95 -3.26 13.61
N SER A 28 3.37 -2.13 14.04
CA SER A 28 3.38 -0.87 13.30
C SER A 28 4.72 -0.11 13.30
N ASP A 29 5.64 -0.37 14.23
CA ASP A 29 6.99 0.23 14.24
C ASP A 29 7.97 -0.50 13.31
N LEU A 30 7.64 -1.75 12.94
CA LEU A 30 8.43 -2.57 12.02
C LEU A 30 7.93 -2.47 10.57
N SER A 31 6.74 -1.91 10.36
CA SER A 31 6.17 -1.72 9.03
C SER A 31 6.99 -0.71 8.23
N PRO A 32 7.31 -0.99 6.95
CA PRO A 32 7.97 -0.02 6.08
C PRO A 32 7.13 1.24 5.83
N PHE A 33 5.83 1.22 6.15
CA PHE A 33 4.95 2.40 6.13
C PHE A 33 4.69 3.02 7.51
N GLY A 34 5.36 2.55 8.58
CA GLY A 34 5.20 3.11 9.93
C GLY A 34 5.57 4.60 10.05
N PHE A 35 6.49 5.07 9.20
CA PHE A 35 7.03 6.44 9.21
C PHE A 35 5.98 7.54 8.98
N PHE A 36 4.80 7.22 8.45
CA PHE A 36 3.73 8.21 8.25
C PHE A 36 3.24 8.83 9.56
N LYS A 37 3.31 8.08 10.67
CA LYS A 37 2.91 8.58 11.99
C LYS A 37 3.77 9.76 12.45
N ASP A 38 5.07 9.67 12.20
CA ASP A 38 6.05 10.69 12.60
C ASP A 38 5.94 11.98 11.77
N LEU A 39 5.36 11.87 10.57
CA LEU A 39 5.20 12.98 9.64
C LEU A 39 3.80 13.61 9.69
N GLN A 40 2.93 13.14 10.58
CA GLN A 40 1.56 13.61 10.68
C GLN A 40 1.50 15.12 10.96
N GLY A 41 0.67 15.83 10.20
CA GLY A 41 0.50 17.28 10.28
C GLY A 41 1.42 18.08 9.34
N SER A 42 2.38 17.43 8.68
CA SER A 42 3.22 18.05 7.66
C SER A 42 2.38 18.63 6.52
N LYS A 43 2.72 19.83 6.06
CA LYS A 43 2.01 20.57 5.01
C LYS A 43 2.96 21.40 4.16
N LYS A 44 2.44 21.96 3.07
CA LYS A 44 3.19 22.84 2.15
C LYS A 44 3.97 23.93 2.89
N GLY A 45 5.23 24.07 2.53
CA GLY A 45 6.19 25.02 3.10
C GLY A 45 6.96 24.49 4.30
N ASP A 46 6.56 23.36 4.88
CA ASP A 46 7.34 22.71 5.94
C ASP A 46 8.62 22.08 5.35
N LYS A 47 9.68 22.04 6.17
CA LYS A 47 10.88 21.22 5.93
C LYS A 47 11.02 20.21 7.07
N VAL A 48 10.68 18.95 6.81
CA VAL A 48 10.56 17.89 7.83
C VAL A 48 11.38 16.69 7.40
N GLU A 49 12.32 16.28 8.25
CA GLU A 49 13.17 15.11 7.99
C GLU A 49 12.33 13.88 7.65
N GLY A 50 12.63 13.23 6.53
CA GLY A 50 11.92 12.03 6.06
C GLY A 50 10.71 12.28 5.17
N ILE A 51 10.29 13.52 4.89
CA ILE A 51 9.15 13.79 4.01
C ILE A 51 9.37 13.28 2.57
N HIS A 52 10.62 13.17 2.12
CA HIS A 52 10.94 12.52 0.85
C HIS A 52 10.40 11.07 0.76
N LYS A 53 10.22 10.37 1.88
CA LYS A 53 9.61 9.03 1.90
C LYS A 53 8.12 9.06 1.50
N VAL A 54 7.39 10.11 1.86
CA VAL A 54 6.00 10.33 1.44
C VAL A 54 5.94 10.57 -0.07
N ARG A 55 6.90 11.34 -0.61
CA ARG A 55 7.04 11.54 -2.06
C ARG A 55 7.26 10.21 -2.77
N ASN A 56 8.20 9.39 -2.28
CA ASN A 56 8.50 8.08 -2.85
C ASN A 56 7.28 7.15 -2.82
N TYR A 57 6.51 7.18 -1.72
CA TYR A 57 5.24 6.45 -1.62
C TYR A 57 4.24 6.88 -2.70
N LEU A 58 3.98 8.18 -2.81
CA LEU A 58 3.03 8.72 -3.78
C LEU A 58 3.47 8.48 -5.23
N GLN A 59 4.77 8.49 -5.50
CA GLN A 59 5.32 8.10 -6.80
C GLN A 59 5.14 6.60 -7.07
N ARG A 60 5.48 5.76 -6.08
CA ARG A 60 5.33 4.29 -6.18
C ARG A 60 3.90 3.89 -6.50
N PHE A 61 2.91 4.56 -5.93
CA PHE A 61 1.50 4.24 -6.11
C PHE A 61 0.76 5.12 -7.14
N GLY A 62 1.49 5.94 -7.90
CA GLY A 62 0.93 6.64 -9.07
C GLY A 62 0.16 7.93 -8.79
N TYR A 63 0.30 8.52 -7.60
CA TYR A 63 -0.27 9.82 -7.26
C TYR A 63 0.64 11.00 -7.63
N LEU A 64 1.93 10.73 -7.87
CA LEU A 64 2.93 11.75 -8.22
C LEU A 64 3.83 11.27 -9.36
N SER A 65 4.08 12.11 -10.36
CA SER A 65 4.97 11.75 -11.48
C SER A 65 6.43 11.66 -11.03
N SER A 66 7.14 10.64 -11.54
CA SER A 66 8.60 10.52 -11.37
C SER A 66 9.37 11.61 -12.10
N THR A 67 8.79 12.24 -13.14
CA THR A 67 9.44 13.34 -13.89
C THR A 67 9.56 14.63 -13.09
N HIS A 68 8.93 14.72 -11.92
CA HIS A 68 9.19 15.78 -10.95
C HIS A 68 10.39 15.47 -10.04
N SER A 69 11.08 14.33 -10.24
CA SER A 69 12.48 14.24 -9.83
C SER A 69 13.23 15.26 -10.66
N LYS A 70 13.63 16.36 -10.03
CA LYS A 70 14.69 17.21 -10.55
C LYS A 70 15.79 16.30 -11.09
N THR A 71 16.34 16.62 -12.26
CA THR A 71 17.48 15.93 -12.89
C THR A 71 18.45 15.37 -11.84
N GLU A 72 18.99 14.18 -12.09
CA GLU A 72 19.86 13.30 -11.27
C GLU A 72 21.02 13.95 -10.48
N SER A 73 21.15 15.28 -10.51
CA SER A 73 22.09 16.11 -9.73
C SER A 73 21.50 16.74 -8.45
N GLN A 74 20.22 16.53 -8.11
CA GLN A 74 19.58 17.08 -6.87
C GLN A 74 18.57 16.11 -6.21
N VAL A 75 18.80 14.80 -6.25
CA VAL A 75 17.79 13.78 -5.88
C VAL A 75 17.93 13.21 -4.46
N ASP A 76 18.90 13.63 -3.66
CA ASP A 76 18.94 13.28 -2.24
C ASP A 76 18.74 14.53 -1.37
N GLY A 77 17.58 14.64 -0.72
CA GLY A 77 17.50 15.32 0.57
C GLY A 77 16.88 16.72 0.66
N ASP A 78 16.13 17.23 -0.33
CA ASP A 78 15.21 18.33 -0.01
C ASP A 78 13.94 17.76 0.64
N ASP A 79 14.03 17.59 1.96
CA ASP A 79 12.92 17.23 2.84
C ASP A 79 11.87 18.37 2.94
N HIS A 80 11.55 18.98 1.79
CA HIS A 80 10.66 20.09 1.63
C HIS A 80 9.31 19.63 1.08
N PHE A 81 8.25 20.09 1.73
CA PHE A 81 6.89 19.84 1.30
C PHE A 81 6.48 20.90 0.26
N ASP A 82 6.62 20.56 -1.01
CA ASP A 82 6.33 21.46 -2.14
C ASP A 82 4.89 21.36 -2.67
N ASP A 83 4.56 22.21 -3.65
CA ASP A 83 3.27 22.29 -4.33
C ASP A 83 2.87 20.97 -5.01
N ALA A 84 3.86 20.22 -5.51
CA ALA A 84 3.64 18.95 -6.17
C ALA A 84 3.23 17.87 -5.16
N LEU A 85 3.89 17.83 -3.99
CA LEU A 85 3.55 16.92 -2.91
C LEU A 85 2.17 17.24 -2.32
N GLU A 86 1.86 18.52 -2.11
CA GLU A 86 0.53 18.96 -1.66
C GLU A 86 -0.57 18.51 -2.63
N SER A 87 -0.35 18.70 -3.94
CA SER A 87 -1.30 18.30 -4.98
C SER A 87 -1.50 16.78 -5.03
N ALA A 88 -0.42 16.01 -4.88
CA ALA A 88 -0.49 14.55 -4.85
C ALA A 88 -1.24 14.03 -3.61
N ILE A 89 -1.04 14.65 -2.44
CA ILE A 89 -1.79 14.32 -1.22
C ILE A 89 -3.28 14.67 -1.39
N LYS A 90 -3.62 15.81 -1.99
CA LYS A 90 -5.02 16.15 -2.30
C LYS A 90 -5.64 15.11 -3.22
N ALA A 91 -4.94 14.71 -4.29
CA ALA A 91 -5.43 13.68 -5.21
C ALA A 91 -5.68 12.34 -4.50
N PHE A 92 -4.74 11.92 -3.64
CA PHE A 92 -4.90 10.75 -2.78
C PHE A 92 -6.16 10.84 -1.91
N GLN A 93 -6.30 11.96 -1.19
CA GLN A 93 -7.42 12.19 -0.27
C GLN A 93 -8.75 12.18 -1.02
N THR A 94 -8.82 12.87 -2.15
CA THR A 94 -10.02 12.89 -3.01
C THR A 94 -10.42 11.51 -3.46
N TYR A 95 -9.47 10.67 -3.88
CA TYR A 95 -9.82 9.33 -4.32
C TYR A 95 -10.37 8.47 -3.18
N TYR A 96 -9.73 8.50 -2.01
CA TYR A 96 -10.17 7.70 -0.86
C TYR A 96 -11.29 8.37 -0.06
N HIS A 97 -11.95 9.37 -0.64
CA HIS A 97 -13.07 10.10 -0.04
C HIS A 97 -12.73 10.72 1.33
N LEU A 98 -11.46 11.04 1.55
CA LEU A 98 -10.99 11.85 2.68
C LEU A 98 -11.19 13.33 2.35
N LYS A 99 -11.14 14.18 3.39
CA LYS A 99 -11.13 15.64 3.17
C LYS A 99 -9.84 16.03 2.41
N PRO A 100 -9.92 16.71 1.25
CA PRO A 100 -8.76 17.03 0.42
C PRO A 100 -8.00 18.24 0.98
N THR A 101 -7.41 18.09 2.16
CA THR A 101 -6.68 19.15 2.87
C THR A 101 -5.33 19.49 2.23
N GLY A 102 -4.69 18.53 1.54
CA GLY A 102 -3.29 18.63 1.10
C GLY A 102 -2.28 18.57 2.23
N ILE A 103 -2.75 18.29 3.44
CA ILE A 103 -1.94 18.08 4.65
C ILE A 103 -1.84 16.58 4.86
N LEU A 104 -0.70 16.09 5.35
CA LEU A 104 -0.57 14.71 5.83
C LEU A 104 -1.27 14.56 7.19
N ASP A 105 -2.59 14.76 7.22
CA ASP A 105 -3.41 14.69 8.44
C ASP A 105 -3.60 13.25 8.95
N ALA A 106 -4.15 13.12 10.16
CA ALA A 106 -4.25 11.82 10.84
C ALA A 106 -5.01 10.75 10.01
N PRO A 107 -6.17 11.05 9.38
CA PRO A 107 -6.84 10.08 8.52
C PRO A 107 -5.98 9.65 7.32
N THR A 108 -5.29 10.61 6.70
CA THR A 108 -4.40 10.34 5.55
C THR A 108 -3.22 9.47 5.95
N ALA A 109 -2.50 9.85 7.02
CA ALA A 109 -1.35 9.10 7.53
C ALA A 109 -1.77 7.70 7.99
N THR A 110 -2.92 7.57 8.67
CA THR A 110 -3.46 6.28 9.12
C THR A 110 -3.74 5.37 7.92
N LEU A 111 -4.40 5.87 6.88
CA LEU A 111 -4.70 5.08 5.69
C LEU A 111 -3.41 4.68 4.95
N MET A 112 -2.48 5.61 4.74
CA MET A 112 -1.20 5.33 4.08
C MET A 112 -0.30 4.37 4.86
N SER A 113 -0.47 4.29 6.18
CA SER A 113 0.24 3.33 7.05
C SER A 113 -0.29 1.89 6.94
N ARG A 114 -1.48 1.70 6.36
CA ARG A 114 -2.11 0.38 6.31
C ARG A 114 -1.42 -0.50 5.26
N PRO A 115 -1.34 -1.82 5.51
CA PRO A 115 -0.95 -2.79 4.50
C PRO A 115 -1.80 -2.67 3.22
N ARG A 116 -1.18 -2.85 2.04
CA ARG A 116 -1.86 -2.70 0.74
C ARG A 116 -1.28 -3.58 -0.37
N CYS A 117 -2.03 -3.71 -1.46
CA CYS A 117 -1.54 -4.28 -2.72
C CYS A 117 -0.59 -3.30 -3.47
N THR A 118 0.43 -3.82 -4.18
CA THR A 118 1.32 -2.98 -5.02
C THR A 118 0.74 -2.51 -6.32
N HIS A 119 -0.37 -3.09 -6.79
CA HIS A 119 -0.85 -2.82 -8.13
C HIS A 119 -1.00 -1.31 -8.28
N TYR A 120 -0.27 -0.73 -9.23
CA TYR A 120 -0.28 0.71 -9.46
C TYR A 120 -1.75 1.10 -9.50
N ALA A 121 -2.16 1.98 -8.59
CA ALA A 121 -3.45 2.57 -8.76
C ALA A 121 -3.32 3.31 -10.09
N PHE A 122 -4.01 2.81 -11.10
CA PHE A 122 -3.97 3.38 -12.43
C PHE A 122 -4.76 4.68 -12.32
N PHE A 123 -4.18 5.67 -11.65
CA PHE A 123 -4.75 6.98 -11.54
C PHE A 123 -4.57 7.65 -12.88
N PRO A 124 -5.66 8.16 -13.47
CA PRO A 124 -5.57 9.16 -14.50
C PRO A 124 -5.14 10.44 -13.79
N ILE A 125 -3.84 10.60 -13.53
CA ILE A 125 -3.33 11.94 -13.28
C ILE A 125 -3.58 12.71 -14.58
N THR A 126 -4.64 13.52 -14.55
CA THR A 126 -5.27 14.28 -15.64
C THR A 126 -6.09 13.44 -16.65
N GLN A 127 -7.43 13.44 -16.49
CA GLN A 127 -8.33 13.21 -17.63
C GLN A 127 -8.17 14.29 -18.72
N ASP A 128 -7.53 15.41 -18.41
CA ASP A 128 -7.32 16.52 -19.34
C ASP A 128 -6.05 16.35 -20.20
N GLY A 129 -5.17 15.40 -19.87
CA GLY A 129 -3.97 15.10 -20.63
C GLY A 129 -4.21 14.18 -21.83
N PRO A 130 -3.46 14.32 -22.94
CA PRO A 130 -3.60 13.49 -24.15
C PRO A 130 -3.34 11.98 -23.92
N LEU A 131 -2.65 11.60 -22.82
CA LEU A 131 -2.45 10.20 -22.42
C LEU A 131 -3.69 9.61 -21.72
N GLY A 132 -4.38 10.39 -20.88
CA GLY A 132 -5.59 9.97 -20.15
C GLY A 132 -6.77 9.68 -21.08
N ARG A 133 -6.94 10.50 -22.13
CA ARG A 133 -7.96 10.26 -23.18
C ARG A 133 -7.72 8.97 -23.97
N ARG A 134 -6.47 8.56 -24.17
CA ARG A 134 -6.14 7.33 -24.90
C ARG A 134 -6.38 6.06 -24.09
N ILE A 135 -6.21 6.11 -22.76
CA ILE A 135 -6.36 4.93 -21.91
C ILE A 135 -7.83 4.69 -21.49
N SER A 136 -8.59 5.77 -21.23
CA SER A 136 -10.05 5.67 -21.06
C SER A 136 -10.72 5.09 -22.33
N SER A 137 -10.26 5.53 -23.51
CA SER A 137 -10.67 4.95 -24.80
C SER A 137 -10.20 3.50 -25.00
N MET A 138 -9.11 3.05 -24.37
CA MET A 138 -8.62 1.66 -24.46
C MET A 138 -9.48 0.70 -23.64
N TYR A 139 -9.87 1.05 -22.41
CA TYR A 139 -10.76 0.20 -21.62
C TYR A 139 -12.20 0.17 -22.19
N SER A 140 -12.68 1.26 -22.78
CA SER A 140 -13.97 1.26 -23.48
C SER A 140 -13.97 0.45 -24.79
N THR A 141 -12.79 0.13 -25.36
CA THR A 141 -12.66 -0.72 -26.56
C THR A 141 -12.21 -2.16 -26.26
N LEU A 142 -12.06 -2.51 -24.98
CA LEU A 142 -11.80 -3.88 -24.53
C LEU A 142 -13.08 -4.62 -24.09
N ALA A 143 -14.25 -4.00 -24.21
CA ALA A 143 -15.53 -4.72 -24.15
C ALA A 143 -15.54 -5.82 -25.22
N PRO A 144 -15.88 -7.07 -24.88
CA PRO A 144 -15.84 -8.19 -25.80
C PRO A 144 -17.07 -8.16 -26.72
N THR A 145 -17.16 -7.17 -27.60
CA THR A 145 -18.08 -7.24 -28.72
C THR A 145 -17.30 -7.06 -30.03
N GLN A 146 -17.16 -8.19 -30.71
CA GLN A 146 -16.84 -8.35 -32.13
C GLN A 146 -15.44 -7.94 -32.58
N ARG A 147 -14.50 -8.91 -32.66
CA ARG A 147 -13.56 -8.94 -33.79
C ARG A 147 -13.38 -10.35 -34.40
N PRO A 148 -13.37 -10.46 -35.75
CA PRO A 148 -13.05 -11.69 -36.45
C PRO A 148 -11.57 -12.07 -36.33
N ARG A 149 -11.32 -13.38 -36.44
CA ARG A 149 -10.11 -14.15 -36.07
C ARG A 149 -8.79 -13.80 -36.81
N THR A 150 -8.66 -12.71 -37.57
CA THR A 150 -7.50 -12.56 -38.50
C THR A 150 -6.78 -11.22 -38.48
N GLN A 151 -6.84 -10.45 -37.39
CA GLN A 151 -5.91 -9.33 -37.18
C GLN A 151 -5.57 -9.16 -35.69
N LEU A 152 -4.60 -9.93 -35.21
CA LEU A 152 -3.88 -9.61 -33.98
C LEU A 152 -3.07 -8.33 -34.23
N ALA A 153 -3.67 -7.18 -33.96
CA ALA A 153 -2.92 -5.96 -33.76
C ALA A 153 -2.00 -6.21 -32.55
N LYS A 154 -0.68 -6.20 -32.76
CA LYS A 154 0.30 -6.28 -31.67
C LYS A 154 -0.06 -5.20 -30.65
N PRO A 155 -0.52 -5.58 -29.45
CA PRO A 155 -0.92 -4.58 -28.48
C PRO A 155 0.29 -3.73 -28.14
N LEU A 156 0.08 -2.44 -27.89
CA LEU A 156 1.06 -1.54 -27.25
C LEU A 156 1.31 -1.94 -25.77
N LEU A 157 1.33 -3.24 -25.47
CA LEU A 157 1.80 -3.88 -24.25
C LEU A 157 3.35 -3.96 -24.21
N SER A 158 4.05 -3.34 -25.16
CA SER A 158 5.49 -3.46 -25.34
C SER A 158 6.29 -2.28 -24.78
N ASN A 159 5.97 -1.79 -23.57
CA ASN A 159 6.98 -1.06 -22.80
C ASN A 159 7.60 -2.01 -21.76
N PRO A 160 8.79 -2.59 -22.02
CA PRO A 160 9.40 -3.62 -21.18
C PRO A 160 9.90 -3.10 -19.82
N ARG A 161 9.61 -1.84 -19.43
CA ARG A 161 10.04 -1.26 -18.15
C ARG A 161 9.00 -1.34 -17.02
N THR A 162 7.78 -1.82 -17.26
CA THR A 162 6.69 -1.72 -16.27
C THR A 162 6.34 -3.02 -15.52
N TRP A 163 6.97 -4.15 -15.84
CA TRP A 163 6.68 -5.44 -15.17
C TRP A 163 7.89 -6.02 -14.42
N ARG A 164 8.69 -5.16 -13.78
CA ARG A 164 9.66 -5.63 -12.79
C ARG A 164 8.90 -5.90 -11.49
N TRP A 165 8.81 -7.17 -11.08
CA TRP A 165 8.33 -7.54 -9.75
C TRP A 165 9.01 -6.66 -8.72
N VAL A 166 8.21 -5.90 -7.96
CA VAL A 166 8.73 -5.09 -6.87
C VAL A 166 9.00 -6.06 -5.73
N PRO A 167 10.23 -6.10 -5.17
CA PRO A 167 10.50 -6.90 -3.99
C PRO A 167 9.54 -6.51 -2.86
N PHE A 168 9.14 -7.52 -2.08
CA PHE A 168 8.40 -7.31 -0.85
C PHE A 168 9.25 -6.55 0.18
N ASP A 169 8.57 -5.85 1.09
CA ASP A 169 9.18 -4.86 1.98
C ASP A 169 9.17 -5.26 3.46
N GLY A 170 8.93 -6.55 3.74
CA GLY A 170 8.83 -7.11 5.08
C GLY A 170 7.44 -6.88 5.68
N PRO A 171 7.25 -7.17 6.97
CA PRO A 171 5.92 -7.17 7.58
C PRO A 171 5.16 -5.84 7.43
N GLY A 172 3.89 -5.89 7.03
CA GLY A 172 3.05 -4.74 6.74
C GLY A 172 3.20 -4.24 5.31
N GLY A 173 3.32 -2.92 5.13
CA GLY A 173 3.69 -2.36 3.84
C GLY A 173 2.90 -2.87 2.63
N THR A 174 3.65 -3.52 1.75
CA THR A 174 3.18 -4.26 0.60
C THR A 174 2.97 -5.73 0.94
N ILE A 175 1.73 -6.20 0.87
CA ILE A 175 1.41 -7.58 1.30
C ILE A 175 1.15 -8.56 0.16
N ALA A 176 0.83 -8.05 -1.03
CA ALA A 176 0.57 -8.87 -2.19
C ALA A 176 0.64 -8.05 -3.48
N HIS A 177 0.72 -8.77 -4.60
CA HIS A 177 0.60 -8.20 -5.94
C HIS A 177 0.20 -9.22 -6.99
N ALA A 178 -0.60 -8.76 -7.97
CA ALA A 178 -1.00 -9.51 -9.13
C ALA A 178 -0.42 -8.92 -10.42
N ALA A 179 -0.05 -9.81 -11.35
CA ALA A 179 0.27 -9.45 -12.72
C ALA A 179 -1.01 -9.13 -13.53
N ALA A 180 -0.82 -8.59 -14.73
CA ALA A 180 -1.91 -8.36 -15.66
C ALA A 180 -2.64 -9.68 -16.02
N PRO A 181 -3.93 -9.63 -16.41
CA PRO A 181 -4.79 -10.82 -16.58
C PRO A 181 -4.21 -11.99 -17.38
N THR A 182 -3.38 -11.71 -18.38
CA THR A 182 -2.79 -12.73 -19.25
C THR A 182 -1.62 -13.50 -18.64
N ASP A 183 -0.97 -12.98 -17.60
CA ASP A 183 0.13 -13.66 -16.90
C ASP A 183 -0.42 -14.69 -15.90
N GLY A 184 -1.47 -14.32 -15.17
CA GLY A 184 -2.17 -15.23 -14.25
C GLY A 184 -1.47 -15.49 -12.91
N ARG A 185 -0.32 -14.85 -12.65
CA ARG A 185 0.38 -14.95 -11.36
C ARG A 185 0.05 -13.79 -10.43
N PHE A 186 -0.15 -14.12 -9.16
CA PHE A 186 -0.03 -13.19 -8.04
C PHE A 186 0.89 -13.80 -6.99
N HIS A 187 1.45 -12.97 -6.12
CA HIS A 187 2.26 -13.41 -4.99
C HIS A 187 1.80 -12.76 -3.70
N PHE A 188 1.96 -13.50 -2.61
CA PHE A 188 1.86 -13.00 -1.24
C PHE A 188 3.25 -12.69 -0.72
N ASP A 189 3.37 -11.66 0.10
CA ASP A 189 4.56 -11.43 0.91
C ASP A 189 4.67 -12.55 1.95
N GLY A 190 5.82 -13.23 1.97
CA GLY A 190 6.10 -14.32 2.89
C GLY A 190 6.34 -13.86 4.33
N ASP A 191 6.58 -12.56 4.54
CA ASP A 191 6.87 -11.98 5.84
C ASP A 191 5.61 -11.58 6.64
N GLU A 192 4.41 -11.69 6.03
CA GLU A 192 3.14 -11.41 6.71
C GLU A 192 2.67 -12.56 7.61
N THR A 193 1.93 -12.20 8.66
CA THR A 193 1.20 -13.17 9.48
C THR A 193 -0.13 -13.51 8.81
N TRP A 194 -0.11 -14.51 7.92
CA TRP A 194 -1.28 -15.00 7.22
C TRP A 194 -2.17 -15.90 8.09
N VAL A 195 -3.46 -15.62 8.09
CA VAL A 195 -4.50 -16.42 8.76
C VAL A 195 -5.73 -16.56 7.87
N VAL A 196 -6.67 -17.41 8.26
CA VAL A 196 -8.03 -17.40 7.70
C VAL A 196 -8.98 -16.88 8.78
N GLY A 197 -9.69 -15.79 8.48
CA GLY A 197 -10.64 -15.13 9.37
C GLY A 197 -10.11 -13.84 10.02
N ALA A 198 -11.00 -13.19 10.77
CA ALA A 198 -10.72 -11.91 11.44
C ALA A 198 -9.93 -12.12 12.74
N VAL A 199 -8.63 -12.38 12.63
CA VAL A 199 -7.72 -12.55 13.78
C VAL A 199 -6.89 -11.28 13.99
N ALA A 200 -6.97 -10.71 15.19
CA ALA A 200 -6.26 -9.48 15.54
C ALA A 200 -4.79 -9.51 15.12
N ASN A 201 -4.31 -8.39 14.56
CA ASN A 201 -2.94 -8.19 14.10
C ASN A 201 -2.45 -9.16 13.00
N SER A 202 -3.34 -9.88 12.33
CA SER A 202 -3.01 -10.81 11.24
C SER A 202 -3.70 -10.40 9.93
N ILE A 203 -3.20 -10.86 8.79
CA ILE A 203 -3.77 -10.60 7.47
C ILE A 203 -4.59 -11.81 7.03
N ASP A 204 -5.87 -11.58 6.70
CA ASP A 204 -6.76 -12.64 6.21
C ASP A 204 -6.41 -13.03 4.77
N LEU A 205 -5.91 -14.25 4.60
CA LEU A 205 -5.48 -14.80 3.31
C LEU A 205 -6.61 -14.82 2.28
N GLN A 206 -7.85 -15.11 2.69
CA GLN A 206 -8.97 -15.19 1.76
C GLN A 206 -9.33 -13.81 1.17
N THR A 207 -9.34 -12.77 2.01
CA THR A 207 -9.56 -11.39 1.59
C THR A 207 -8.52 -10.97 0.56
N VAL A 208 -7.24 -11.20 0.83
CA VAL A 208 -6.17 -10.81 -0.10
C VAL A 208 -6.18 -11.66 -1.37
N ALA A 209 -6.36 -12.97 -1.27
CA ALA A 209 -6.47 -13.84 -2.45
C ALA A 209 -7.61 -13.39 -3.37
N THR A 210 -8.78 -13.05 -2.81
CA THR A 210 -9.93 -12.59 -3.60
C THR A 210 -9.63 -11.26 -4.28
N HIS A 211 -8.93 -10.34 -3.61
CA HIS A 211 -8.47 -9.07 -4.18
C HIS A 211 -7.51 -9.30 -5.37
N GLU A 212 -6.47 -10.10 -5.19
CA GLU A 212 -5.48 -10.36 -6.26
C GLU A 212 -6.09 -11.12 -7.44
N ILE A 213 -7.04 -12.04 -7.19
CA ILE A 213 -7.81 -12.68 -8.26
C ILE A 213 -8.64 -11.65 -9.02
N GLY A 214 -9.21 -10.64 -8.34
CA GLY A 214 -9.90 -9.53 -9.00
C GLY A 214 -8.99 -8.82 -10.02
N HIS A 215 -7.72 -8.58 -9.68
CA HIS A 215 -6.73 -8.05 -10.61
C HIS A 215 -6.42 -9.00 -11.78
N LEU A 216 -6.31 -10.31 -11.53
CA LEU A 216 -6.17 -11.30 -12.60
C LEU A 216 -7.38 -11.33 -13.54
N LEU A 217 -8.55 -10.92 -13.07
CA LEU A 217 -9.77 -10.77 -13.86
C LEU A 217 -9.94 -9.36 -14.46
N GLY A 218 -8.95 -8.49 -14.28
CA GLY A 218 -8.91 -7.16 -14.89
C GLY A 218 -9.58 -6.04 -14.10
N LEU A 219 -9.99 -6.29 -12.85
CA LEU A 219 -10.48 -5.23 -11.97
C LEU A 219 -9.32 -4.34 -11.51
N ALA A 220 -9.53 -3.03 -11.54
CA ALA A 220 -8.66 -2.06 -10.92
C ALA A 220 -9.03 -1.85 -9.44
N HIS A 221 -8.18 -1.14 -8.70
CA HIS A 221 -8.52 -0.75 -7.33
C HIS A 221 -9.80 0.10 -7.28
N SER A 222 -10.62 -0.16 -6.26
CA SER A 222 -11.80 0.62 -5.92
C SER A 222 -11.46 1.74 -4.93
N SER A 223 -12.20 2.84 -5.01
CA SER A 223 -12.21 3.89 -4.00
C SER A 223 -13.15 3.60 -2.82
N VAL A 224 -14.01 2.58 -2.95
CA VAL A 224 -15.00 2.21 -1.93
C VAL A 224 -14.33 1.33 -0.87
N GLU A 225 -14.21 1.81 0.37
CA GLU A 225 -13.48 1.08 1.43
C GLU A 225 -14.03 -0.33 1.69
N ALA A 226 -15.34 -0.52 1.55
CA ALA A 226 -16.00 -1.80 1.73
C ALA A 226 -15.80 -2.79 0.56
N ALA A 227 -15.26 -2.35 -0.58
CA ALA A 227 -15.00 -3.20 -1.73
C ALA A 227 -13.81 -4.14 -1.50
N ILE A 228 -13.88 -5.34 -2.09
CA ILE A 228 -12.76 -6.27 -2.07
C ILE A 228 -11.57 -5.66 -2.81
N MET A 229 -11.82 -4.90 -3.88
CA MET A 229 -10.79 -4.22 -4.66
C MET A 229 -10.27 -2.92 -4.02
N PHE A 230 -10.67 -2.56 -2.81
CA PHE A 230 -10.03 -1.45 -2.10
C PHE A 230 -8.57 -1.77 -1.81
N ALA A 231 -7.64 -0.89 -2.21
CA ALA A 231 -6.20 -1.18 -2.19
C ALA A 231 -5.64 -1.53 -0.80
N TYR A 232 -6.21 -0.99 0.28
CA TYR A 232 -5.74 -1.18 1.64
C TYR A 232 -6.50 -2.28 2.37
N ILE A 233 -5.76 -3.09 3.12
CA ILE A 233 -6.26 -4.27 3.82
C ILE A 233 -6.05 -4.05 5.31
N ALA A 234 -7.12 -4.16 6.09
CA ALA A 234 -7.06 -3.99 7.53
C ALA A 234 -6.56 -5.29 8.18
N PRO A 235 -5.51 -5.25 9.02
CA PRO A 235 -5.20 -6.37 9.89
C PRO A 235 -6.39 -6.69 10.80
N GLY A 236 -6.66 -7.97 11.03
CA GLY A 236 -7.74 -8.44 11.88
C GLY A 236 -9.16 -8.23 11.35
N ALA A 237 -9.31 -8.00 10.05
CA ALA A 237 -10.60 -7.93 9.40
C ALA A 237 -10.66 -8.85 8.17
N THR A 238 -11.88 -9.23 7.80
CA THR A 238 -12.19 -9.92 6.56
C THR A 238 -13.08 -9.04 5.70
N LYS A 239 -13.03 -9.21 4.38
CA LYS A 239 -13.98 -8.58 3.45
C LYS A 239 -14.65 -9.63 2.57
N GLY A 240 -15.90 -9.35 2.23
CA GLY A 240 -16.64 -10.05 1.17
C GLY A 240 -16.75 -9.17 -0.08
N LEU A 241 -17.39 -9.71 -1.12
CA LEU A 241 -17.69 -8.93 -2.33
C LEU A 241 -18.65 -7.79 -2.03
N ASN A 242 -18.34 -6.62 -2.55
CA ASN A 242 -19.22 -5.45 -2.54
C ASN A 242 -19.95 -5.30 -3.87
N GLN A 243 -21.01 -4.49 -3.89
CA GLN A 243 -21.73 -4.16 -5.10
C GLN A 243 -20.84 -3.48 -6.16
N ASP A 244 -19.84 -2.70 -5.74
CA ASP A 244 -18.85 -2.09 -6.65
C ASP A 244 -18.01 -3.15 -7.38
N ASP A 245 -17.57 -4.19 -6.67
CA ASP A 245 -16.81 -5.30 -7.26
C ASP A 245 -17.67 -6.09 -8.26
N ILE A 246 -18.93 -6.38 -7.88
CA ILE A 246 -19.90 -7.10 -8.73
C ILE A 246 -20.20 -6.29 -9.98
N ALA A 247 -20.43 -4.98 -9.85
CA ALA A 247 -20.68 -4.10 -10.99
C ALA A 247 -19.47 -4.03 -11.91
N GLY A 248 -18.27 -3.91 -11.34
CA GLY A 248 -17.01 -3.88 -12.09
C GLY A 248 -16.80 -5.15 -12.91
N ILE A 249 -16.97 -6.33 -12.31
CA ILE A 249 -16.75 -7.59 -13.03
C ILE A 249 -17.83 -7.86 -14.09
N THR A 250 -19.08 -7.50 -13.79
CA THR A 250 -20.21 -7.60 -14.73
C THR A 250 -19.95 -6.74 -15.96
N ALA A 251 -19.46 -5.50 -15.78
CA ALA A 251 -19.14 -4.60 -16.89
C ALA A 251 -18.03 -5.14 -17.82
N LEU A 252 -17.12 -5.97 -17.32
CA LEU A 252 -16.04 -6.57 -18.13
C LEU A 252 -16.51 -7.78 -18.94
N TYR A 253 -17.45 -8.58 -18.43
CA TYR A 253 -17.69 -9.94 -18.95
C TYR A 253 -19.12 -10.22 -19.41
N THR A 254 -20.11 -9.38 -19.09
CA THR A 254 -21.52 -9.68 -19.37
C THR A 254 -22.23 -8.56 -20.13
N GLY A 255 -21.50 -7.83 -20.97
CA GLY A 255 -22.05 -6.80 -21.85
C GLY A 255 -23.10 -7.32 -22.83
#